data_AF-A0A3M1RRS6-F1
#
_entry.id   AF-A0A3M1RRS6-F1
#
_cell.length_a   1.000
_cell.length_b   1.000
_cell.length_c   1.000
_cell.angle_alpha   90.00
_cell.angle_beta   90.00
_cell.angle_gamma   90.00
#
_symmetry.space_group_name_H-M   'P 1'
#
loop_
_entity.id
_entity.type
_entity.pdbx_description
1 polymer ?
#
loop_
_entity_poly.entity_id
_entity_poly.type
_entity_poly.pdbx_seq_one_letter_code
_entity_poly.pdbx_strand_id
1 'polypeptide(L)'
;MPGDPLKKVRPGQRLQIPAEAFNTFIDAALDYRKRRHQQARKKHTQQPSSTIVRVRNQTGSDLDRFAVVALDGPILTPTDNLRAFQEQIAFDGTAPASDTQGRFAILWEPAPAGRIVRACIAGVSIVKLNVGDENHTHAEVVAGQTGYLQSSTSGPAVILWKEAGTGTKWAIVRFGGGAGDTTPSVLPELGRFRLDTPLPPCGIAYASRIHYTEGERDLTDLLDTGGIWCEQGAQVTLVDALGIVPGEGLAPGAYLWAARMPDGHLWELIQYGTGCCNGSSSSGSS
;
A
#
# COMPACT_ATOMS: atom_id res chain seq x y z
N MET A 1 18.53 56.22 31.44
CA MET A 1 18.47 55.16 30.42
C MET A 1 19.47 54.08 30.82
N PRO A 2 19.06 52.95 31.41
CA PRO A 2 20.00 51.86 31.68
C PRO A 2 20.51 51.33 30.33
N GLY A 3 21.84 51.22 30.18
CA GLY A 3 22.48 50.75 28.95
C GLY A 3 22.20 49.27 28.70
N ASP A 4 22.37 48.83 27.45
CA ASP A 4 22.18 47.43 27.04
C ASP A 4 22.93 46.45 27.97
N PRO A 5 22.21 45.63 28.75
CA PRO A 5 22.80 44.72 29.73
C PRO A 5 23.58 43.57 29.09
N LEU A 6 23.37 43.28 27.79
CA LEU A 6 24.02 42.16 27.09
C LEU A 6 25.18 42.61 26.19
N LYS A 7 25.74 43.79 26.44
CA LYS A 7 26.86 44.33 25.68
C LYS A 7 28.11 43.44 25.79
N LYS A 8 28.63 43.00 24.64
CA LYS A 8 29.89 42.23 24.55
C LYS A 8 31.08 43.10 24.97
N VAL A 9 31.93 42.55 25.83
CA VAL A 9 33.17 43.19 26.32
C VAL A 9 34.36 42.73 25.49
N ARG A 10 35.26 43.65 25.15
CA ARG A 10 36.47 43.34 24.37
C ARG A 10 37.60 42.84 25.27
N PRO A 11 38.52 41.99 24.75
CA PRO A 11 39.73 41.60 25.48
C PRO A 11 40.49 42.84 26.01
N GLY A 12 40.85 42.82 27.29
CA GLY A 12 41.54 43.93 27.96
C GLY A 12 40.63 45.02 28.56
N GLN A 13 39.33 45.03 28.26
CA GLN A 13 38.39 45.95 28.88
C GLN A 13 37.96 45.45 30.27
N ARG A 14 37.85 46.36 31.25
CA ARG A 14 37.35 46.02 32.59
C ARG A 14 35.91 45.52 32.50
N LEU A 15 35.69 44.30 32.97
CA LEU A 15 34.37 43.65 32.99
C LEU A 15 33.59 44.10 34.23
N GLN A 16 32.48 44.81 34.01
CA GLN A 16 31.48 45.09 35.04
C GLN A 16 30.18 44.43 34.60
N ILE A 17 29.74 43.42 35.35
CA ILE A 17 28.53 42.64 35.03
C ILE A 17 27.37 43.24 35.82
N PRO A 18 26.39 43.89 35.18
CA PRO A 18 25.18 44.32 35.86
C PRO A 18 24.36 43.10 36.29
N ALA A 19 23.62 43.21 37.40
CA ALA A 19 22.82 42.12 37.94
C ALA A 19 21.81 41.54 36.92
N GLU A 20 21.27 42.40 36.07
CA GLU A 20 20.36 42.00 34.98
C GLU A 20 21.03 41.04 33.99
N ALA A 21 22.28 41.31 33.59
CA ALA A 21 23.04 40.42 32.70
C ALA A 21 23.38 39.09 33.38
N PHE A 22 23.76 39.15 34.66
CA PHE A 22 24.06 37.96 35.43
C PHE A 22 22.85 37.04 35.57
N ASN A 23 21.70 37.58 35.95
CA ASN A 23 20.44 36.81 36.06
C ASN A 23 20.04 36.22 34.71
N THR A 24 20.17 36.99 33.63
CA THR A 24 19.90 36.51 32.26
C THR A 24 20.78 35.32 31.88
N PHE A 25 22.07 35.33 32.25
CA PHE A 25 22.95 34.18 32.02
C PHE A 25 22.57 32.95 32.85
N ILE A 26 22.15 33.15 34.10
CA ILE A 26 21.66 32.07 34.95
C ILE A 26 20.38 31.46 34.37
N ASP A 27 19.43 32.30 33.93
CA ASP A 27 18.18 31.85 33.33
C ASP A 27 18.44 31.08 32.03
N ALA A 28 19.37 31.56 31.18
CA ALA A 28 19.78 30.86 29.97
C ALA A 28 20.44 29.50 30.28
N ALA A 29 21.27 29.42 31.32
CA ALA A 29 21.90 28.17 31.75
C ALA A 29 20.87 27.17 32.31
N LEU A 30 19.90 27.64 33.09
CA LEU A 30 18.81 26.83 33.62
C LEU A 30 17.90 26.31 32.49
N ASP A 31 17.57 27.17 31.53
CA ASP A 31 16.77 26.78 30.36
C ASP A 31 17.50 25.77 29.47
N TYR A 32 18.81 25.96 29.23
CA TYR A 32 19.61 24.97 28.51
C TYR A 32 19.64 23.61 29.22
N ARG A 33 19.78 23.60 30.57
CA ARG A 33 19.74 22.37 31.37
C ARG A 33 18.37 21.69 31.31
N LYS A 34 17.27 22.45 31.37
CA LYS A 34 15.90 21.95 31.21
C LYS A 34 15.69 21.34 29.82
N ARG A 35 16.13 22.02 28.75
CA ARG A 35 16.05 21.53 27.36
C ARG A 35 16.86 20.25 27.16
N ARG A 36 18.06 20.15 27.73
CA ARG A 36 18.89 18.94 27.67
C ARG A 36 18.22 17.75 28.36
N HIS A 37 17.56 17.96 29.50
CA HIS A 37 16.75 16.93 30.15
C HIS A 37 15.48 16.54 29.36
N GLN A 38 14.85 17.49 28.66
CA GLN A 38 13.71 17.21 27.79
C GLN A 38 14.10 16.49 26.49
N GLN A 39 15.29 16.73 25.95
CA GLN A 39 15.79 16.02 24.76
C GLN A 39 16.00 14.52 25.01
N ALA A 40 16.45 14.12 26.20
CA ALA A 40 16.50 12.71 26.62
C ALA A 40 15.09 12.08 26.78
N ARG A 41 14.05 12.92 26.86
CA ARG A 41 12.65 12.54 27.10
C ARG A 41 11.75 12.81 25.89
N LYS A 42 12.32 13.10 24.71
CA LYS A 42 11.63 12.83 23.44
C LYS A 42 11.55 11.30 23.30
N LYS A 43 10.64 10.68 24.08
CA LYS A 43 10.02 9.44 23.64
C LYS A 43 9.44 9.81 22.28
N HIS A 44 10.04 9.31 21.21
CA HIS A 44 9.31 9.14 19.97
C HIS A 44 8.02 8.45 20.43
N THR A 45 6.89 9.16 20.44
CA THR A 45 5.60 8.50 20.51
C THR A 45 5.69 7.52 19.34
N GLN A 46 5.83 6.23 19.64
CA GLN A 46 5.85 5.22 18.60
C GLN A 46 4.45 5.27 18.03
N GLN A 47 4.25 6.11 17.02
CA GLN A 47 3.07 6.02 16.21
C GLN A 47 3.07 4.60 15.67
N PRO A 48 1.97 3.84 15.86
CA PRO A 48 1.88 2.51 15.29
C PRO A 48 2.13 2.66 13.78
N SER A 49 3.15 1.97 13.30
CA SER A 49 3.36 1.86 11.86
C SER A 49 2.18 1.07 11.30
N SER A 50 1.52 1.58 10.27
CA SER A 50 0.42 0.88 9.58
C SER A 50 0.85 -0.46 8.99
N THR A 51 2.15 -0.70 8.89
CA THR A 51 2.74 -1.73 8.04
C THR A 51 3.72 -2.64 8.80
N ILE A 52 4.19 -2.20 9.96
CA ILE A 52 5.05 -2.99 10.85
C ILE A 52 4.22 -3.36 12.08
N VAL A 53 3.96 -4.65 12.25
CA VAL A 53 3.16 -5.18 13.36
C VAL A 53 3.99 -6.14 14.21
N ARG A 54 3.41 -6.58 15.32
CA ARG A 54 3.97 -7.63 16.16
C ARG A 54 3.47 -8.99 15.70
N VAL A 55 4.36 -9.95 15.54
CA VAL A 55 3.99 -11.32 15.19
C VAL A 55 4.61 -12.28 16.21
N ARG A 56 3.80 -13.16 16.78
CA ARG A 56 4.28 -14.27 17.60
C ARG A 56 4.62 -15.44 16.70
N ASN A 57 5.84 -15.95 16.81
CA ASN A 57 6.21 -17.17 16.10
C ASN A 57 5.52 -18.39 16.74
N GLN A 58 4.57 -19.00 16.02
CA GLN A 58 3.91 -20.25 16.37
C GLN A 58 4.21 -21.39 15.39
N THR A 59 5.27 -21.29 14.58
CA THR A 59 5.64 -22.34 13.61
C THR A 59 6.19 -23.61 14.26
N GLY A 60 6.56 -23.55 15.55
CA GLY A 60 7.18 -24.65 16.29
C GLY A 60 8.71 -24.74 16.13
N SER A 61 9.33 -23.85 15.36
CA SER A 61 10.78 -23.78 15.14
C SER A 61 11.30 -22.35 15.21
N ASP A 62 12.60 -22.21 15.43
CA ASP A 62 13.26 -20.90 15.39
C ASP A 62 13.37 -20.40 13.94
N LEU A 63 13.01 -19.14 13.74
CA LEU A 63 13.03 -18.50 12.43
C LEU A 63 14.12 -17.43 12.37
N ASP A 64 14.82 -17.40 11.23
CA ASP A 64 15.80 -16.37 10.94
C ASP A 64 15.16 -15.03 10.60
N ARG A 65 15.99 -13.98 10.62
CA ARG A 65 15.63 -12.68 10.09
C ARG A 65 15.25 -12.80 8.60
N PHE A 66 14.20 -12.10 8.19
CA PHE A 66 13.61 -12.13 6.84
C PHE A 66 12.95 -13.46 6.46
N ALA A 67 12.69 -14.33 7.44
CA ALA A 67 11.78 -15.45 7.25
C ALA A 67 10.34 -14.96 7.00
N VAL A 68 9.57 -15.81 6.33
CA VAL A 68 8.18 -15.59 5.95
C VAL A 68 7.28 -16.43 6.85
N VAL A 69 6.21 -15.82 7.33
CA VAL A 69 5.19 -16.50 8.15
C VAL A 69 3.80 -16.15 7.63
N ALA A 70 2.87 -17.09 7.69
CA ALA A 70 1.46 -16.80 7.46
C ALA A 70 0.88 -16.05 8.66
N LEU A 71 -0.01 -15.11 8.39
CA LEU A 71 -0.76 -14.42 9.44
C LEU A 71 -2.06 -15.16 9.71
N ASP A 72 -2.24 -15.61 10.95
CA ASP A 72 -3.49 -16.19 11.41
C ASP A 72 -4.28 -15.15 12.24
N GLY A 73 -4.83 -15.54 13.38
CA GLY A 73 -5.63 -14.67 14.24
C GLY A 73 -4.80 -13.63 15.03
N PRO A 74 -5.48 -12.63 15.61
CA PRO A 74 -4.85 -11.71 16.55
C PRO A 74 -4.47 -12.43 17.85
N ILE A 75 -3.32 -12.08 18.42
CA ILE A 75 -2.82 -12.68 19.67
C ILE A 75 -3.79 -12.44 20.84
N LEU A 76 -4.37 -11.24 20.88
CA LEU A 76 -5.32 -10.82 21.89
C LEU A 76 -6.62 -10.51 21.18
N THR A 77 -7.72 -11.10 21.65
CA THR A 77 -9.04 -10.73 21.17
C THR A 77 -9.60 -9.57 21.99
N PRO A 78 -10.61 -8.84 21.47
CA PRO A 78 -11.31 -7.81 22.25
C PRO A 78 -11.89 -8.33 23.58
N THR A 79 -12.24 -9.62 23.62
CA THR A 79 -12.78 -10.30 24.81
C THR A 79 -11.70 -10.51 25.88
N ASP A 80 -10.45 -10.77 25.48
CA ASP A 80 -9.34 -10.99 26.41
C ASP A 80 -8.86 -9.67 27.02
N ASN A 81 -8.63 -8.66 26.17
CA ASN A 81 -8.17 -7.35 26.61
C ASN A 81 -8.40 -6.28 25.53
N LEU A 82 -9.57 -5.63 25.58
CA LEU A 82 -9.96 -4.56 24.66
C LEU A 82 -8.93 -3.42 24.58
N ARG A 83 -8.35 -3.02 25.72
CA ARG A 83 -7.40 -1.92 25.77
C ARG A 83 -6.11 -2.28 25.03
N ALA A 84 -5.57 -3.46 25.27
CA ALA A 84 -4.36 -3.91 24.58
C ALA A 84 -4.58 -4.12 23.08
N PHE A 85 -5.77 -4.61 22.69
CA PHE A 85 -6.17 -4.77 21.29
C PHE A 85 -6.22 -3.42 20.55
N GLN A 86 -6.76 -2.38 21.18
CA GLN A 86 -6.82 -1.02 20.61
C GLN A 86 -5.45 -0.34 20.57
N GLU A 87 -4.55 -0.66 21.50
CA GLU A 87 -3.22 -0.05 21.59
C GLU A 87 -2.19 -0.72 20.66
N GLN A 88 -2.33 -2.02 20.36
CA GLN A 88 -1.31 -2.79 19.62
C GLN A 88 -1.92 -3.83 18.69
N ILE A 89 -1.56 -3.75 17.41
CA ILE A 89 -1.86 -4.77 16.41
C ILE A 89 -0.82 -5.89 16.53
N ALA A 90 -1.28 -7.10 16.88
CA ALA A 90 -0.42 -8.27 17.00
C ALA A 90 -1.11 -9.55 16.52
N PHE A 91 -0.40 -10.34 15.72
CA PHE A 91 -0.90 -11.58 15.10
C PHE A 91 -0.09 -12.80 15.53
N ASP A 92 -0.72 -13.97 15.49
CA ASP A 92 -0.03 -15.24 15.53
C ASP A 92 0.48 -15.62 14.13
N GLY A 93 1.76 -15.98 14.07
CA GLY A 93 2.48 -16.32 12.85
C GLY A 93 2.67 -17.82 12.74
N THR A 94 2.05 -18.44 11.74
CA THR A 94 2.10 -19.89 11.51
C THR A 94 2.88 -20.22 10.24
N ALA A 95 3.20 -21.51 10.04
CA ALA A 95 3.81 -21.94 8.79
C ALA A 95 2.78 -21.76 7.65
N PRO A 96 3.18 -21.19 6.48
CA PRO A 96 2.26 -21.02 5.37
C PRO A 96 1.56 -22.32 4.98
N ALA A 97 0.26 -22.23 4.75
CA ALA A 97 -0.57 -23.30 4.21
C ALA A 97 -1.02 -22.93 2.78
N SER A 98 -1.59 -23.88 2.05
CA SER A 98 -2.03 -23.66 0.66
C SER A 98 -3.12 -22.59 0.51
N ASP A 99 -3.83 -22.26 1.59
CA ASP A 99 -4.93 -21.29 1.66
C ASP A 99 -4.50 -19.90 2.16
N THR A 100 -3.19 -19.69 2.39
CA THR A 100 -2.68 -18.44 2.95
C THR A 100 -2.96 -17.22 2.05
N GLN A 101 -3.21 -17.41 0.75
CA GLN A 101 -3.76 -16.39 -0.18
C GLN A 101 -3.22 -14.97 0.07
N GLY A 102 -1.90 -14.79 0.06
CA GLY A 102 -1.26 -13.48 0.24
C GLY A 102 -1.31 -12.87 1.65
N ARG A 103 -1.88 -13.54 2.65
CA ARG A 103 -1.86 -13.14 4.07
C ARG A 103 -0.60 -13.63 4.75
N PHE A 104 0.51 -12.95 4.51
CA PHE A 104 1.79 -13.30 5.10
C PHE A 104 2.53 -12.05 5.61
N ALA A 105 3.52 -12.29 6.47
CA ALA A 105 4.42 -11.28 6.99
C ALA A 105 5.87 -11.70 6.84
N ILE A 106 6.75 -10.71 6.71
CA ILE A 106 8.21 -10.92 6.64
C ILE A 106 8.84 -10.41 7.94
N LEU A 107 9.57 -11.28 8.63
CA LEU A 107 10.18 -10.97 9.92
C LEU A 107 11.38 -10.04 9.78
N TRP A 108 11.52 -9.06 10.66
CA TRP A 108 12.65 -8.12 10.64
C TRP A 108 13.70 -8.42 11.71
N GLU A 109 13.40 -9.34 12.60
CA GLU A 109 14.24 -9.82 13.69
C GLU A 109 14.21 -11.35 13.70
N PRO A 110 15.28 -12.03 14.17
CA PRO A 110 15.22 -13.46 14.46
C PRO A 110 14.11 -13.74 15.46
N ALA A 111 13.30 -14.77 15.20
CA ALA A 111 12.14 -15.12 16.01
C ALA A 111 12.26 -16.54 16.54
N PRO A 112 12.75 -16.72 17.79
CA PRO A 112 12.66 -18.01 18.44
C PRO A 112 11.21 -18.48 18.58
N ALA A 113 11.00 -19.80 18.67
CA ALA A 113 9.66 -20.36 18.85
C ALA A 113 8.94 -19.73 20.07
N GLY A 114 7.69 -19.30 19.87
CA GLY A 114 6.85 -18.66 20.89
C GLY A 114 7.15 -17.19 21.17
N ARG A 115 8.18 -16.58 20.55
CA ARG A 115 8.54 -15.17 20.77
C ARG A 115 7.77 -14.22 19.87
N ILE A 116 7.51 -13.02 20.39
CA ILE A 116 6.91 -11.92 19.64
C ILE A 116 8.02 -11.04 19.08
N VAL A 117 8.01 -10.82 17.77
CA VAL A 117 8.98 -10.01 17.04
C VAL A 117 8.28 -9.00 16.14
N ARG A 118 9.06 -8.09 15.55
CA ARG A 118 8.55 -7.17 14.52
C ARG A 118 8.53 -7.83 13.15
N ALA A 119 7.41 -7.67 12.44
CA ALA A 119 7.24 -8.15 11.09
C ALA A 119 6.56 -7.10 10.20
N CYS A 120 6.89 -7.14 8.92
CA CYS A 120 6.30 -6.31 7.88
C CYS A 120 5.13 -7.07 7.24
N ILE A 121 3.94 -6.47 7.18
CA ILE A 121 2.72 -7.10 6.62
C ILE A 121 2.31 -6.55 5.26
N ALA A 122 2.86 -5.41 4.88
CA ALA A 122 2.64 -4.77 3.58
C ALA A 122 3.85 -3.90 3.23
N GLY A 123 3.84 -3.21 2.10
CA GLY A 123 4.92 -2.31 1.71
C GLY A 123 6.14 -3.04 1.16
N VAL A 124 7.33 -2.48 1.37
CA VAL A 124 8.59 -2.97 0.77
C VAL A 124 9.44 -3.66 1.83
N SER A 125 9.88 -4.89 1.57
CA SER A 125 10.77 -5.64 2.47
C SER A 125 11.79 -6.48 1.72
N ILE A 126 12.90 -6.78 2.39
CA ILE A 126 13.92 -7.73 1.94
C ILE A 126 13.44 -9.15 2.29
N VAL A 127 13.61 -10.09 1.36
CA VAL A 127 13.26 -11.50 1.55
C VAL A 127 14.19 -12.40 0.73
N LYS A 128 14.30 -13.67 1.12
CA LYS A 128 14.88 -14.70 0.26
C LYS A 128 13.83 -15.18 -0.74
N LEU A 129 14.22 -15.28 -2.00
CA LEU A 129 13.38 -15.74 -3.10
C LEU A 129 14.01 -16.98 -3.72
N ASN A 130 13.25 -18.05 -3.90
CA ASN A 130 13.65 -19.17 -4.74
C ASN A 130 13.27 -18.86 -6.19
N VAL A 131 14.26 -18.45 -6.98
CA VAL A 131 14.11 -18.05 -8.38
C VAL A 131 14.08 -19.30 -9.25
N GLY A 132 12.89 -19.66 -9.72
CA GLY A 132 12.67 -20.74 -10.70
C GLY A 132 12.94 -20.31 -12.13
N ASP A 133 12.53 -19.08 -12.48
CA ASP A 133 12.79 -18.44 -13.77
C ASP A 133 13.22 -16.99 -13.50
N GLU A 134 14.19 -16.50 -14.27
CA GLU A 134 14.66 -15.12 -14.15
C GLU A 134 13.65 -14.09 -14.65
N ASN A 135 12.72 -14.49 -15.50
CA ASN A 135 11.66 -13.63 -16.06
C ASN A 135 10.47 -13.43 -15.10
N HIS A 136 10.44 -14.16 -13.99
CA HIS A 136 9.39 -13.99 -12.99
C HIS A 136 9.43 -12.60 -12.36
N THR A 137 8.28 -11.92 -12.39
CA THR A 137 8.08 -10.57 -11.86
C THR A 137 7.42 -10.55 -10.48
N HIS A 138 6.87 -11.69 -10.04
CA HIS A 138 6.16 -11.82 -8.78
C HIS A 138 6.70 -12.95 -7.92
N ALA A 139 6.26 -12.98 -6.67
CA ALA A 139 6.58 -14.01 -5.70
C ALA A 139 5.35 -14.38 -4.87
N GLU A 140 5.30 -15.65 -4.46
CA GLU A 140 4.22 -16.22 -3.69
C GLU A 140 4.76 -17.09 -2.54
N VAL A 141 3.94 -17.26 -1.51
CA VAL A 141 4.21 -18.17 -0.40
C VAL A 141 4.03 -19.62 -0.85
N VAL A 142 4.88 -20.51 -0.37
CA VAL A 142 4.75 -21.96 -0.61
C VAL A 142 4.37 -22.64 0.69
N ALA A 143 3.41 -23.55 0.61
CA ALA A 143 2.97 -24.32 1.77
C ALA A 143 4.16 -25.04 2.45
N GLY A 144 4.27 -24.87 3.77
CA GLY A 144 5.33 -25.44 4.60
C GLY A 144 6.68 -24.73 4.51
N GLN A 145 6.83 -23.68 3.70
CA GLN A 145 8.10 -22.96 3.53
C GLN A 145 8.08 -21.61 4.23
N THR A 146 8.97 -21.44 5.20
CA THR A 146 9.17 -20.18 5.93
C THR A 146 10.49 -19.49 5.59
N GLY A 147 11.41 -20.18 4.92
CA GLY A 147 12.76 -19.69 4.64
C GLY A 147 12.86 -18.80 3.39
N TYR A 148 11.87 -18.85 2.50
CA TYR A 148 11.87 -18.13 1.22
C TYR A 148 10.46 -17.98 0.64
N LEU A 149 10.28 -17.01 -0.25
CA LEU A 149 9.16 -16.96 -1.20
C LEU A 149 9.56 -17.70 -2.49
N GLN A 150 8.59 -18.20 -3.24
CA GLN A 150 8.81 -18.78 -4.57
C GLN A 150 8.52 -17.74 -5.64
N SER A 151 9.43 -17.59 -6.62
CA SER A 151 9.17 -16.73 -7.77
C SER A 151 8.05 -17.33 -8.64
N SER A 152 7.18 -16.48 -9.15
CA SER A 152 6.06 -16.83 -10.03
C SER A 152 5.80 -15.71 -11.04
N THR A 153 5.11 -16.02 -12.14
CA THR A 153 4.66 -15.03 -13.13
C THR A 153 3.63 -14.06 -12.53
N SER A 154 2.84 -14.52 -11.57
CA SER A 154 1.85 -13.74 -10.83
C SER A 154 1.88 -14.09 -9.35
N GLY A 155 1.49 -13.16 -8.48
CA GLY A 155 1.47 -13.40 -7.04
C GLY A 155 1.27 -12.13 -6.19
N PRO A 156 1.06 -12.30 -4.88
CA PRO A 156 0.77 -11.20 -3.95
C PRO A 156 1.97 -10.29 -3.65
N ALA A 157 3.19 -10.71 -4.02
CA ALA A 157 4.40 -9.90 -3.88
C ALA A 157 5.00 -9.58 -5.25
N VAL A 158 5.21 -8.29 -5.53
CA VAL A 158 5.91 -7.81 -6.72
C VAL A 158 7.41 -7.74 -6.44
N ILE A 159 8.24 -8.31 -7.32
CA ILE A 159 9.69 -8.25 -7.22
C ILE A 159 10.16 -6.90 -7.77
N LEU A 160 10.77 -6.07 -6.92
CA LEU A 160 11.38 -4.80 -7.34
C LEU A 160 12.82 -5.02 -7.81
N TRP A 161 13.52 -5.95 -7.17
CA TRP A 161 14.88 -6.31 -7.48
C TRP A 161 15.19 -7.72 -6.95
N LYS A 162 16.03 -8.48 -7.66
CA LYS A 162 16.56 -9.78 -7.24
C LYS A 162 18.00 -9.94 -7.69
N GLU A 163 18.78 -10.72 -6.93
CA GLU A 163 20.09 -11.17 -7.41
C GLU A 163 19.95 -12.03 -8.68
N ALA A 164 20.95 -11.97 -9.55
CA ALA A 164 20.99 -12.77 -10.78
C ALA A 164 21.20 -14.27 -10.47
N GLY A 165 20.70 -15.13 -11.36
CA GLY A 165 20.76 -16.58 -11.24
C GLY A 165 19.49 -17.19 -10.64
N THR A 166 19.42 -18.52 -10.75
CA THR A 166 18.34 -19.35 -10.21
C THR A 166 18.65 -19.86 -8.80
N GLY A 167 17.64 -20.39 -8.11
CA GLY A 167 17.73 -20.90 -6.75
C GLY A 167 17.47 -19.84 -5.68
N THR A 168 17.87 -20.10 -4.43
CA THR A 168 17.66 -19.17 -3.32
C THR A 168 18.56 -17.94 -3.43
N LYS A 169 17.94 -16.78 -3.64
CA LYS A 169 18.57 -15.48 -3.88
C LYS A 169 17.98 -14.41 -2.97
N TRP A 170 18.71 -13.32 -2.74
CA TRP A 170 18.13 -12.16 -2.09
C TRP A 170 17.28 -11.35 -3.06
N ALA A 171 16.15 -10.86 -2.57
CA ALA A 171 15.23 -10.00 -3.32
C ALA A 171 14.66 -8.89 -2.44
N ILE A 172 14.26 -7.81 -3.10
CA ILE A 172 13.46 -6.73 -2.53
C ILE A 172 12.08 -6.84 -3.16
N VAL A 173 11.06 -7.04 -2.32
CA VAL A 173 9.68 -7.23 -2.76
C VAL A 173 8.75 -6.18 -2.19
N ARG A 174 7.72 -5.83 -2.96
CA ARG A 174 6.57 -5.03 -2.51
C ARG A 174 5.34 -5.91 -2.40
N PHE A 175 4.66 -5.92 -1.25
CA PHE A 175 3.52 -6.80 -0.99
C PHE A 175 2.44 -6.09 -0.15
N GLY A 176 1.28 -6.73 0.04
CA GLY A 176 0.15 -6.18 0.80
C GLY A 176 -0.90 -5.43 -0.02
N GLY A 177 -0.91 -5.60 -1.35
CA GLY A 177 -2.10 -5.35 -2.16
C GLY A 177 -3.09 -6.50 -1.93
N GLY A 178 -4.36 -6.21 -1.71
CA GLY A 178 -5.37 -7.20 -1.35
C GLY A 178 -5.34 -8.41 -2.29
N ALA A 179 -5.10 -9.60 -1.72
CA ALA A 179 -5.26 -10.86 -2.43
C ALA A 179 -6.75 -11.10 -2.65
N GLY A 180 -7.28 -10.56 -3.74
CA GLY A 180 -8.68 -10.73 -4.13
C GLY A 180 -8.90 -10.78 -5.63
N ASP A 181 -7.90 -10.42 -6.44
CA ASP A 181 -8.00 -10.59 -7.88
C ASP A 181 -6.61 -10.83 -8.47
N THR A 182 -6.52 -11.70 -9.47
CA THR A 182 -5.25 -12.11 -10.11
C THR A 182 -4.72 -11.03 -11.06
N THR A 183 -5.07 -9.78 -10.79
CA THR A 183 -4.68 -8.60 -11.55
C THR A 183 -3.85 -7.68 -10.66
N PRO A 184 -2.74 -7.11 -11.18
CA PRO A 184 -1.84 -6.28 -10.40
C PRO A 184 -2.51 -4.94 -10.05
N SER A 185 -3.29 -4.90 -8.98
CA SER A 185 -4.06 -3.71 -8.59
C SER A 185 -3.35 -2.96 -7.46
N VAL A 186 -2.49 -2.01 -7.83
CA VAL A 186 -1.95 -0.96 -6.92
C VAL A 186 -2.73 0.35 -7.07
N LEU A 187 -3.86 0.33 -7.76
CA LEU A 187 -4.81 1.43 -7.87
C LEU A 187 -6.20 0.90 -7.51
N PRO A 188 -7.17 1.75 -7.12
CA PRO A 188 -8.57 1.35 -7.23
C PRO A 188 -8.73 0.76 -8.63
N GLU A 189 -9.25 -0.47 -8.73
CA GLU A 189 -9.47 -1.09 -10.05
C GLU A 189 -10.25 -0.07 -10.89
N LEU A 190 -9.57 0.54 -11.85
CA LEU A 190 -10.14 1.52 -12.77
C LEU A 190 -10.60 0.71 -13.97
N GLY A 191 -11.91 0.65 -14.14
CA GLY A 191 -12.55 -0.09 -15.21
C GLY A 191 -13.13 0.87 -16.24
N ARG A 192 -13.13 0.43 -17.49
CA ARG A 192 -13.90 1.05 -18.56
C ARG A 192 -15.19 0.27 -18.76
N PHE A 193 -16.31 0.97 -18.90
CA PHE A 193 -17.64 0.39 -18.94
C PHE A 193 -18.46 0.93 -20.10
N ARG A 194 -19.41 0.13 -20.58
CA ARG A 194 -20.51 0.57 -21.44
C ARG A 194 -21.82 0.45 -20.67
N LEU A 195 -22.62 1.52 -20.61
CA LEU A 195 -23.94 1.46 -19.99
C LEU A 195 -24.88 0.52 -20.75
N ASP A 196 -25.53 -0.38 -20.04
CA ASP A 196 -26.61 -1.22 -20.57
C ASP A 196 -27.98 -0.61 -20.27
N THR A 197 -28.06 0.21 -19.22
CA THR A 197 -29.27 0.90 -18.76
C THR A 197 -28.99 2.40 -18.57
N PRO A 198 -30.01 3.27 -18.65
CA PRO A 198 -29.81 4.69 -18.44
C PRO A 198 -29.32 4.95 -17.00
N LEU A 199 -28.31 5.80 -16.85
CA LEU A 199 -27.79 6.20 -15.55
C LEU A 199 -28.38 7.57 -15.18
N PRO A 200 -29.29 7.65 -14.18
CA PRO A 200 -29.79 8.94 -13.70
C PRO A 200 -28.74 9.65 -12.83
N PRO A 201 -28.86 10.98 -12.64
CA PRO A 201 -27.98 11.73 -11.75
C PRO A 201 -28.10 11.21 -10.32
N CYS A 202 -26.97 11.04 -9.62
CA CYS A 202 -26.95 10.45 -8.28
C CYS A 202 -27.58 9.04 -8.20
N GLY A 203 -27.56 8.31 -9.32
CA GLY A 203 -28.30 7.08 -9.52
C GLY A 203 -27.42 5.83 -9.65
N ILE A 204 -28.08 4.72 -10.00
CA ILE A 204 -27.44 3.45 -10.29
C ILE A 204 -27.82 2.95 -11.69
N ALA A 205 -26.91 2.25 -12.36
CA ALA A 205 -27.16 1.61 -13.63
C ALA A 205 -26.37 0.31 -13.77
N TYR A 206 -26.91 -0.61 -14.56
CA TYR A 206 -26.17 -1.77 -15.05
C TYR A 206 -25.29 -1.41 -16.23
N ALA A 207 -24.08 -1.94 -16.21
CA ALA A 207 -23.11 -1.77 -17.27
C ALA A 207 -22.26 -3.01 -17.47
N SER A 208 -21.75 -3.15 -18.69
CA SER A 208 -20.83 -4.21 -19.06
C SER A 208 -19.40 -3.68 -18.96
N ARG A 209 -18.55 -4.37 -18.18
CA ARG A 209 -17.11 -4.06 -18.12
C ARG A 209 -16.47 -4.38 -19.47
N ILE A 210 -15.60 -3.52 -19.97
CA ILE A 210 -14.86 -3.78 -21.19
C ILE A 210 -13.52 -4.40 -20.80
N HIS A 211 -13.26 -5.62 -21.27
CA HIS A 211 -11.98 -6.30 -21.08
C HIS A 211 -11.09 -6.08 -22.30
N TYR A 212 -9.82 -5.78 -22.04
CA TYR A 212 -8.79 -5.85 -23.05
C TYR A 212 -8.24 -7.27 -23.07
N THR A 213 -8.48 -8.01 -24.15
CA THR A 213 -7.81 -9.31 -24.35
C THR A 213 -6.49 -9.03 -25.05
N GLU A 214 -5.37 -9.08 -24.33
CA GLU A 214 -4.04 -9.23 -24.95
C GLU A 214 -3.97 -10.64 -25.55
N GLY A 215 -4.50 -10.81 -26.75
CA GLY A 215 -4.17 -11.95 -27.58
C GLY A 215 -2.77 -11.73 -28.14
N GLU A 216 -1.76 -12.35 -27.51
CA GLU A 216 -0.43 -12.69 -28.04
C GLU A 216 -0.11 -12.11 -29.43
N ARG A 217 0.12 -10.79 -29.52
CA ARG A 217 0.60 -10.15 -30.74
C ARG A 217 1.52 -8.98 -30.42
N ASP A 218 2.52 -8.90 -31.28
CA ASP A 218 3.67 -8.02 -31.24
C ASP A 218 3.28 -6.56 -31.02
N LEU A 219 4.07 -5.84 -30.22
CA LEU A 219 3.82 -4.45 -29.78
C LEU A 219 3.68 -3.44 -30.93
N THR A 220 4.04 -3.84 -32.16
CA THR A 220 3.91 -3.07 -33.39
C THR A 220 2.51 -3.12 -34.02
N ASP A 221 1.69 -4.15 -33.80
CA ASP A 221 0.32 -4.28 -34.37
C ASP A 221 -0.73 -3.45 -33.59
N LEU A 222 -0.37 -3.02 -32.38
CA LEU A 222 -1.21 -2.24 -31.45
C LEU A 222 -1.48 -0.81 -31.94
N LEU A 223 -0.57 -0.25 -32.75
CA LEU A 223 -0.69 1.11 -33.28
C LEU A 223 -1.53 1.19 -34.56
N ASP A 224 -1.59 0.10 -35.34
CA ASP A 224 -2.23 0.11 -36.66
C ASP A 224 -3.63 -0.53 -36.70
N THR A 225 -3.98 -1.38 -35.73
CA THR A 225 -5.27 -2.11 -35.77
C THR A 225 -6.32 -1.68 -34.76
N GLY A 226 -6.05 -0.66 -33.92
CA GLY A 226 -7.03 -0.14 -32.96
C GLY A 226 -7.67 -1.25 -32.12
N GLY A 227 -6.93 -1.76 -31.13
CA GLY A 227 -7.26 -2.88 -30.24
C GLY A 227 -8.69 -3.40 -30.31
N ILE A 228 -8.86 -4.66 -30.74
CA ILE A 228 -10.17 -5.30 -30.89
C ILE A 228 -10.89 -5.32 -29.53
N TRP A 229 -12.08 -4.73 -29.50
CA TRP A 229 -12.92 -4.56 -28.33
C TRP A 229 -13.78 -5.81 -28.16
N CYS A 230 -13.42 -6.71 -27.25
CA CYS A 230 -14.32 -7.81 -26.91
C CYS A 230 -15.38 -7.31 -25.92
N GLU A 231 -16.65 -7.26 -26.34
CA GLU A 231 -17.82 -7.05 -25.46
C GLU A 231 -18.14 -8.29 -24.61
N GLN A 232 -17.11 -8.94 -24.05
CA GLN A 232 -17.30 -10.03 -23.09
C GLN A 232 -16.82 -9.55 -21.73
N GLY A 233 -17.71 -8.89 -21.00
CA GLY A 233 -17.46 -8.55 -19.61
C GLY A 233 -18.63 -8.88 -18.71
N ALA A 234 -18.31 -9.01 -17.43
CA ALA A 234 -19.32 -9.19 -16.39
C ALA A 234 -20.21 -7.95 -16.30
N GLN A 235 -21.50 -8.17 -16.09
CA GLN A 235 -22.43 -7.12 -15.71
C GLN A 235 -22.09 -6.64 -14.31
N VAL A 236 -21.96 -5.33 -14.16
CA VAL A 236 -21.68 -4.66 -12.89
C VAL A 236 -22.70 -3.57 -12.62
N THR A 237 -22.82 -3.20 -11.35
CA THR A 237 -23.63 -2.07 -10.92
C THR A 237 -22.74 -0.85 -10.76
N LEU A 238 -23.00 0.17 -11.57
CA LEU A 238 -22.40 1.49 -11.48
C LEU A 238 -23.26 2.42 -10.63
N VAL A 239 -22.61 3.31 -9.91
CA VAL A 239 -23.19 4.33 -9.04
C VAL A 239 -22.55 5.68 -9.37
N ASP A 240 -23.36 6.72 -9.47
CA ASP A 240 -22.90 8.11 -9.60
C ASP A 240 -23.04 8.86 -8.27
N ALA A 241 -22.37 8.46 -7.19
CA ALA A 241 -22.58 9.16 -5.90
C ALA A 241 -21.98 10.58 -5.90
N LEU A 242 -21.04 10.84 -6.81
CA LEU A 242 -20.41 12.13 -7.02
C LEU A 242 -21.26 13.14 -7.82
N GLY A 243 -22.39 12.72 -8.39
CA GLY A 243 -23.27 13.60 -9.17
C GLY A 243 -22.60 14.15 -10.43
N ILE A 244 -21.75 13.35 -11.06
CA ILE A 244 -21.00 13.70 -12.27
C ILE A 244 -21.93 13.69 -13.49
N VAL A 245 -22.98 12.85 -13.47
CA VAL A 245 -23.93 12.72 -14.58
C VAL A 245 -24.72 14.02 -14.76
N PRO A 246 -24.88 14.53 -16.00
CA PRO A 246 -25.66 15.72 -16.27
C PRO A 246 -27.13 15.52 -15.89
N GLY A 247 -27.87 16.61 -15.65
CA GLY A 247 -29.26 16.56 -15.18
C GLY A 247 -30.23 15.74 -16.06
N GLU A 248 -29.90 15.52 -17.34
CA GLU A 248 -30.68 14.70 -18.28
C GLU A 248 -30.39 13.19 -18.17
N GLY A 249 -29.37 12.78 -17.39
CA GLY A 249 -28.90 11.40 -17.30
C GLY A 249 -27.95 11.00 -18.44
N LEU A 250 -27.33 9.83 -18.32
CA LEU A 250 -26.58 9.21 -19.41
C LEU A 250 -27.40 8.10 -20.07
N ALA A 251 -27.45 8.13 -21.40
CA ALA A 251 -28.17 7.15 -22.19
C ALA A 251 -27.45 5.78 -22.20
N PRO A 252 -28.18 4.67 -22.42
CA PRO A 252 -27.58 3.38 -22.72
C PRO A 252 -26.60 3.47 -23.89
N GLY A 253 -25.50 2.71 -23.82
CA GLY A 253 -24.43 2.72 -24.81
C GLY A 253 -23.34 3.76 -24.57
N ALA A 254 -23.49 4.67 -23.61
CA ALA A 254 -22.43 5.60 -23.24
C ALA A 254 -21.23 4.88 -22.62
N TYR A 255 -20.02 5.41 -22.84
CA TYR A 255 -18.78 4.86 -22.31
C TYR A 255 -18.31 5.64 -21.09
N LEU A 256 -17.90 4.89 -20.07
CA LEU A 256 -17.60 5.41 -18.74
C LEU A 256 -16.29 4.85 -18.21
N TRP A 257 -15.67 5.61 -17.31
CA TRP A 257 -14.60 5.15 -16.43
C TRP A 257 -15.11 5.17 -15.00
N ALA A 258 -14.92 4.07 -14.30
CA ALA A 258 -15.33 3.94 -12.90
C ALA A 258 -14.28 3.22 -12.07
N ALA A 259 -14.21 3.57 -10.79
CA ALA A 259 -13.35 2.91 -9.82
C ALA A 259 -14.18 1.94 -8.97
N ARG A 260 -13.60 0.78 -8.68
CA ARG A 260 -14.19 -0.18 -7.74
C ARG A 260 -14.18 0.38 -6.33
N MET A 261 -15.33 0.34 -5.66
CA MET A 261 -15.45 0.74 -4.25
C MET A 261 -14.84 -0.33 -3.33
N PRO A 262 -14.14 0.03 -2.24
CA PRO A 262 -13.53 -0.94 -1.32
C PRO A 262 -14.53 -1.80 -0.52
N ASP A 263 -15.76 -1.33 -0.38
CA ASP A 263 -16.77 -1.79 0.58
C ASP A 263 -17.99 -2.48 -0.06
N GLY A 264 -18.06 -2.56 -1.39
CA GLY A 264 -19.12 -3.25 -2.10
C GLY A 264 -18.70 -3.63 -3.51
N HIS A 265 -19.38 -4.62 -4.11
CA HIS A 265 -19.22 -4.96 -5.53
C HIS A 265 -19.76 -3.87 -6.48
N LEU A 266 -19.67 -2.60 -6.07
CA LEU A 266 -20.16 -1.41 -6.75
C LEU A 266 -18.99 -0.64 -7.36
N TRP A 267 -19.31 0.11 -8.41
CA TRP A 267 -18.35 0.90 -9.16
C TRP A 267 -18.79 2.36 -9.16
N GLU A 268 -17.92 3.25 -8.69
CA GLU A 268 -18.14 4.70 -8.65
C GLU A 268 -17.74 5.32 -10.00
N LEU A 269 -18.67 6.03 -10.65
CA LEU A 269 -18.36 6.82 -11.84
C LEU A 269 -17.28 7.87 -11.53
N ILE A 270 -16.23 7.92 -12.36
CA ILE A 270 -15.18 8.94 -12.30
C ILE A 270 -15.26 9.88 -13.49
N GLN A 271 -15.57 9.35 -14.68
CA GLN A 271 -15.64 10.15 -15.90
C GLN A 271 -16.52 9.46 -16.94
N TYR A 272 -17.19 10.24 -17.77
CA TYR A 272 -17.95 9.76 -18.92
C TYR A 272 -17.50 10.44 -20.21
N GLY A 273 -17.74 9.79 -21.35
CA GLY A 273 -17.46 10.36 -22.66
C GLY A 273 -18.08 9.57 -23.82
N THR A 274 -18.05 10.17 -25.00
CA THR A 274 -18.42 9.50 -26.25
C THR A 274 -17.24 8.67 -26.73
N GLY A 275 -17.40 7.35 -26.86
CA GLY A 275 -16.37 6.49 -27.43
C GLY A 275 -16.11 6.85 -28.90
N CYS A 276 -14.85 6.82 -29.34
CA CYS A 276 -14.43 7.21 -30.69
C CYS A 276 -14.89 6.25 -31.82
N CYS A 277 -15.77 5.28 -31.55
CA CYS A 277 -16.10 4.22 -32.52
C CYS A 277 -17.31 4.54 -33.42
N ASN A 278 -17.90 5.74 -33.34
CA ASN A 278 -18.84 6.20 -34.37
C ASN A 278 -18.12 7.10 -35.39
N GLY A 279 -17.17 6.52 -36.11
CA GLY A 279 -16.82 6.98 -37.44
C GLY A 279 -17.86 6.50 -38.44
N SER A 280 -19.11 6.99 -38.35
CA SER A 280 -20.00 6.90 -39.51
C SER A 280 -19.42 7.85 -40.55
N SER A 281 -18.69 7.31 -41.52
CA SER A 281 -18.48 7.94 -42.81
C SER A 281 -19.84 8.11 -43.48
N SER A 282 -20.53 9.20 -43.15
CA SER A 282 -21.58 9.72 -44.02
C SER A 282 -20.90 10.28 -45.26
N SER A 283 -20.61 9.40 -46.23
CA SER A 283 -20.37 9.80 -47.60
C SER A 283 -21.67 10.35 -48.15
N GLY A 284 -21.88 11.66 -47.97
CA GLY A 284 -22.84 12.42 -48.75
C GLY A 284 -22.31 12.51 -50.18
N SER A 285 -22.75 11.60 -51.04
CA SER A 285 -22.59 11.74 -52.49
C SER A 285 -23.75 12.58 -53.01
N SER A 286 -23.39 13.67 -53.68
CA SER A 286 -24.27 14.53 -54.48
C SER A 286 -24.87 13.79 -55.68
#